data_AF-A0A3D4QRA1-F1
#
_entry.id   AF-A0A3D4QRA1-F1
#
_cell.length_a   1.000
_cell.length_b   1.000
_cell.length_c   1.000
_cell.angle_alpha   90.00
_cell.angle_beta   90.00
_cell.angle_gamma   90.00
#
_symmetry.space_group_name_H-M   'P 1'
#
loop_
_entity.id
_entity.type
_entity.pdbx_description
1 polymer ?
#
loop_
_entity_poly.entity_id
_entity_poly.type
_entity_poly.pdbx_seq_one_letter_code
_entity_poly.pdbx_strand_id
1 'polypeptide(L)'
;CEAGRIKHHLKHNLWRKTSSIVFVGYQAEGTLGRSIRDGAKEVKIFGEQIHVNAEVYNVEGFSGHADKNGLLDWLKHFKNNPRVFIVHGEEDAKNEFAEEVEEKLGLECLVPEYNHVYEIRKRQIEEIREPQIT
;
A
#
# COMPACT_ATOMS: atom_id res chain seq x y z
N CYS A 1 11.59 -5.37 -2.39
CA CYS A 1 12.73 -6.32 -2.48
C CYS A 1 13.99 -5.71 -1.84
N GLU A 2 13.88 -5.21 -0.60
CA GLU A 2 14.83 -4.20 -0.13
C GLU A 2 16.09 -4.76 0.52
N ALA A 3 16.02 -6.00 1.02
CA ALA A 3 17.08 -6.64 1.78
C ALA A 3 17.12 -8.17 1.55
N GLY A 4 18.20 -8.79 2.03
CA GLY A 4 18.35 -10.24 2.04
C GLY A 4 18.67 -10.87 0.68
N ARG A 5 18.46 -12.18 0.58
CA ARG A 5 18.89 -13.01 -0.56
C ARG A 5 18.28 -12.56 -1.88
N ILE A 6 17.06 -12.01 -1.86
CA ILE A 6 16.38 -11.55 -3.09
C ILE A 6 17.21 -10.50 -3.85
N LYS A 7 17.96 -9.62 -3.18
CA LYS A 7 18.82 -8.64 -3.89
C LYS A 7 19.92 -9.32 -4.69
N HIS A 8 20.49 -10.41 -4.19
CA HIS A 8 21.48 -11.19 -4.94
C HIS A 8 20.83 -11.89 -6.13
N HIS A 9 19.65 -12.50 -5.94
CA HIS A 9 18.91 -13.10 -7.05
C HIS A 9 18.57 -12.07 -8.13
N LEU A 10 18.12 -10.88 -7.75
CA LEU A 10 17.88 -9.78 -8.68
C LEU A 10 19.17 -9.35 -9.39
N LYS A 11 20.26 -9.11 -8.65
CA LYS A 11 21.55 -8.73 -9.24
C LYS A 11 22.01 -9.71 -10.32
N HIS A 12 21.87 -11.01 -10.08
CA HIS A 12 22.37 -12.04 -10.99
C HIS A 12 21.42 -12.40 -12.14
N ASN A 13 20.13 -12.04 -12.07
CA ASN A 13 19.13 -12.50 -13.05
C ASN A 13 18.34 -11.39 -13.74
N LEU A 14 18.23 -10.18 -13.16
CA LEU A 14 17.37 -9.10 -13.67
C LEU A 14 17.72 -8.64 -15.09
N TRP A 15 19.00 -8.74 -15.48
CA TRP A 15 19.50 -8.38 -16.80
C TRP A 15 19.36 -9.49 -17.85
N ARG A 16 18.93 -10.70 -17.45
CA ARG A 16 18.81 -11.86 -18.34
C ARG A 16 17.40 -11.93 -18.92
N LYS A 17 17.28 -11.90 -20.25
CA LYS A 17 15.99 -12.03 -20.97
C LYS A 17 15.30 -13.39 -20.78
N THR A 18 16.05 -14.41 -20.37
CA THR A 18 15.53 -15.76 -20.11
C THR A 18 15.03 -15.94 -18.67
N SER A 19 15.04 -14.88 -17.86
CA SER A 19 14.58 -14.90 -16.48
C SER A 19 13.29 -14.12 -16.35
N SER A 20 12.48 -14.51 -15.37
CA SER A 20 11.24 -13.83 -15.04
C SER A 20 11.20 -13.50 -13.55
N ILE A 21 10.55 -12.39 -13.22
CA ILE A 21 10.28 -11.97 -11.85
C ILE A 21 8.77 -11.94 -11.67
N VAL A 22 8.31 -12.64 -10.63
CA VAL A 22 6.89 -12.71 -10.29
C VAL A 22 6.69 -11.99 -8.96
N PHE A 23 6.00 -10.86 -8.99
CA PHE A 23 5.51 -10.19 -7.79
C PHE A 23 4.17 -10.80 -7.39
N VAL A 24 4.02 -11.12 -6.10
CA VAL A 24 2.80 -11.75 -5.54
C VAL A 24 2.15 -10.88 -4.46
N GLY A 25 2.63 -9.64 -4.29
CA GLY A 25 2.18 -8.74 -3.24
C GLY A 25 2.52 -7.29 -3.54
N TYR A 26 1.90 -6.40 -2.76
CA TYR A 26 2.07 -4.97 -2.92
C TYR A 26 3.55 -4.56 -2.78
N GLN A 27 3.97 -3.64 -3.65
CA GLN A 27 5.30 -3.03 -3.60
C GLN A 27 5.13 -1.58 -3.19
N ALA A 28 5.65 -1.21 -2.02
CA ALA A 28 5.55 0.13 -1.48
C ALA A 28 6.31 1.14 -2.35
N GLU A 29 5.81 2.37 -2.39
CA GLU A 29 6.49 3.48 -3.07
C GLU A 29 7.94 3.66 -2.58
N GLY A 30 8.83 4.05 -3.49
CA GLY A 30 10.25 4.21 -3.20
C GLY A 30 11.05 2.91 -3.05
N THR A 31 10.39 1.73 -3.07
CA THR A 31 11.10 0.45 -3.01
C THR A 31 11.67 0.03 -4.37
N LEU A 32 12.77 -0.73 -4.36
CA LEU A 32 13.31 -1.36 -5.56
C LEU A 32 12.27 -2.22 -6.30
N GLY A 33 11.44 -2.93 -5.53
CA GLY A 33 10.38 -3.76 -6.09
C GLY A 33 9.36 -2.95 -6.89
N ARG A 34 8.95 -1.78 -6.37
CA ARG A 34 8.03 -0.86 -7.04
C ARG A 34 8.63 -0.32 -8.34
N SER A 35 9.89 0.13 -8.31
CA SER A 35 10.56 0.60 -9.53
C SER A 35 10.64 -0.46 -10.63
N ILE A 36 10.97 -1.70 -10.29
CA ILE A 36 11.02 -2.81 -11.26
C ILE A 36 9.62 -3.09 -11.82
N ARG A 37 8.62 -3.18 -10.94
CA ARG A 37 7.22 -3.45 -11.31
C ARG A 37 6.65 -2.36 -12.22
N ASP A 38 6.94 -1.10 -11.93
CA ASP A 38 6.46 0.05 -12.68
C ASP A 38 7.25 0.25 -14.01
N GLY A 39 8.17 -0.67 -14.34
CA GLY A 39 8.77 -0.78 -15.67
C GLY A 39 10.12 -0.06 -15.84
N ALA A 40 10.81 0.27 -14.75
CA ALA A 40 12.16 0.85 -14.82
C ALA A 40 13.07 -0.02 -15.70
N LYS A 41 13.81 0.62 -16.62
CA LYS A 41 14.75 -0.07 -17.52
C LYS A 41 16.10 -0.36 -16.88
N GLU A 42 16.43 0.37 -15.83
CA GLU A 42 17.62 0.20 -15.03
C GLU A 42 17.31 0.46 -13.55
N VAL A 43 17.97 -0.28 -12.68
CA VAL A 43 17.88 -0.09 -11.23
C VAL A 43 19.25 -0.25 -10.59
N LYS A 44 19.42 0.33 -9.39
CA LYS A 44 20.66 0.24 -8.63
C LYS A 44 20.57 -0.86 -7.56
N ILE A 45 21.48 -1.84 -7.61
CA ILE A 45 21.57 -2.91 -6.62
C ILE A 45 23.03 -3.03 -6.16
N PHE A 46 23.27 -2.91 -4.85
CA PHE A 46 24.62 -2.93 -4.25
C PHE A 46 25.60 -1.91 -4.85
N GLY A 47 25.11 -0.74 -5.26
CA GLY A 47 25.94 0.29 -5.86
C GLY A 47 26.08 0.19 -7.38
N GLU A 48 25.70 -0.93 -7.99
CA GLU A 48 25.84 -1.21 -9.41
C GLU A 48 24.53 -0.93 -10.17
N GLN A 49 24.64 -0.39 -11.38
CA GLN A 49 23.52 -0.23 -12.31
C GLN A 49 23.25 -1.56 -13.01
N ILE A 50 21.98 -2.00 -13.00
CA ILE A 50 21.57 -3.27 -13.58
C ILE A 50 20.39 -3.03 -14.50
N HIS A 51 20.51 -3.47 -15.75
CA HIS A 51 19.41 -3.43 -16.72
C HIS A 51 18.29 -4.40 -16.33
N VAL A 52 17.05 -3.97 -16.54
CA VAL A 52 15.84 -4.78 -16.36
C VAL A 52 15.42 -5.32 -17.72
N ASN A 53 15.91 -6.53 -18.02
CA ASN A 53 15.58 -7.26 -19.24
C ASN A 53 14.74 -8.52 -18.97
N ALA A 54 14.70 -8.97 -17.71
CA ALA A 54 13.84 -10.05 -17.28
C ALA A 54 12.36 -9.68 -17.49
N GLU A 55 11.53 -10.67 -17.78
CA GLU A 55 10.09 -10.47 -17.87
C GLU A 55 9.50 -10.24 -16.47
N VAL A 56 8.63 -9.24 -16.34
CA VAL A 56 8.03 -8.86 -15.06
C VAL A 56 6.56 -9.22 -15.08
N TYR A 57 6.16 -10.07 -14.13
CA TYR A 57 4.78 -10.49 -13.90
C TYR A 57 4.30 -10.00 -12.54
N ASN A 58 3.04 -9.57 -12.50
CA ASN A 58 2.35 -9.26 -11.26
C ASN A 58 1.16 -10.20 -11.14
N VAL A 59 1.14 -11.00 -10.08
CA VAL A 59 0.03 -11.92 -9.79
C VAL A 59 -0.76 -11.35 -8.62
N GLU A 60 -1.94 -10.85 -8.95
CA GLU A 60 -2.89 -10.32 -7.97
C GLU A 60 -3.55 -11.46 -7.17
N GLY A 61 -3.99 -11.17 -5.95
CA GLY A 61 -4.72 -12.13 -5.10
C GLY A 61 -3.89 -12.95 -4.12
N PHE A 62 -2.55 -12.84 -4.13
CA PHE A 62 -1.67 -13.52 -3.15
C PHE A 62 -1.18 -12.63 -2.00
N SER A 63 -1.58 -11.36 -1.96
CA SER A 63 -1.09 -10.38 -0.99
C SER A 63 -1.61 -10.59 0.44
N GLY A 64 -2.63 -11.43 0.63
CA GLY A 64 -3.28 -11.65 1.92
C GLY A 64 -4.14 -10.46 2.40
N HIS A 65 -4.11 -9.33 1.69
CA HIS A 65 -4.96 -8.17 1.96
C HIS A 65 -6.28 -8.30 1.19
N ALA A 66 -7.37 -7.92 1.86
CA ALA A 66 -8.65 -7.74 1.17
C ALA A 66 -8.51 -6.65 0.12
N ASP A 67 -9.13 -6.86 -1.04
CA ASP A 67 -9.29 -5.81 -2.03
C ASP A 67 -10.36 -4.80 -1.58
N LYS A 68 -10.52 -3.73 -2.37
CA LYS A 68 -11.49 -2.67 -2.09
C LYS A 68 -12.91 -3.22 -1.89
N ASN A 69 -13.34 -4.14 -2.76
CA ASN A 69 -14.67 -4.73 -2.69
C ASN A 69 -14.85 -5.59 -1.43
N GLY A 70 -13.83 -6.37 -1.06
CA GLY A 70 -13.81 -7.16 0.17
C GLY A 70 -13.88 -6.29 1.42
N LEU A 71 -13.20 -5.13 1.44
CA LEU A 71 -13.31 -4.18 2.53
C LEU A 71 -14.70 -3.54 2.62
N LEU A 72 -15.30 -3.14 1.49
CA LEU A 72 -16.67 -2.62 1.46
C LEU A 72 -17.69 -3.66 1.92
N ASP A 73 -17.56 -4.90 1.45
CA ASP A 73 -18.44 -6.00 1.86
C ASP A 73 -18.29 -6.27 3.36
N TRP A 74 -17.06 -6.27 3.88
CA TRP A 74 -16.82 -6.41 5.31
C TRP A 74 -17.47 -5.27 6.13
N LEU A 75 -17.31 -4.00 5.71
CA LEU A 75 -17.90 -2.84 6.39
C LEU A 75 -19.44 -2.85 6.37
N LYS A 76 -20.05 -3.35 5.30
CA LYS A 76 -21.52 -3.42 5.16
C LYS A 76 -22.20 -4.25 6.25
N HIS A 77 -21.48 -5.17 6.90
CA HIS A 77 -22.05 -6.05 7.92
C HIS A 77 -22.16 -5.40 9.31
N PHE A 78 -21.62 -4.20 9.52
CA PHE A 78 -21.74 -3.47 10.79
C PHE A 78 -23.13 -2.82 10.92
N LYS A 79 -23.79 -3.03 12.07
CA LYS A 79 -25.17 -2.55 12.32
C LYS A 79 -25.25 -1.24 13.11
N ASN A 80 -24.15 -0.83 13.74
CA ASN A 80 -24.12 0.29 14.68
C ASN A 80 -23.64 1.61 14.05
N ASN A 81 -23.52 1.68 12.72
CA ASN A 81 -22.98 2.80 11.96
C ASN A 81 -21.68 3.35 12.61
N PRO A 82 -20.62 2.54 12.67
CA PRO A 82 -19.37 2.98 13.28
C PRO A 82 -18.77 4.14 12.47
N ARG A 83 -18.04 5.01 13.16
CA ARG A 83 -17.10 5.92 12.48
C ARG A 83 -15.86 5.12 12.09
N VAL A 84 -15.37 5.29 10.87
CA VAL A 84 -14.30 4.49 10.29
C VAL A 84 -13.02 5.31 10.18
N PHE A 85 -11.93 4.83 10.77
CA PHE A 85 -10.61 5.40 10.58
C PHE A 85 -9.89 4.63 9.49
N ILE A 86 -9.58 5.30 8.39
CA ILE A 86 -8.88 4.69 7.25
C ILE A 86 -7.40 5.02 7.37
N VAL A 87 -6.62 3.98 7.64
CA VAL A 87 -5.18 4.06 7.89
C VAL A 87 -4.44 3.09 6.96
N HIS A 88 -3.11 3.15 6.96
CA HIS A 88 -2.24 2.20 6.26
C HIS A 88 -2.61 1.98 4.78
N GLY A 89 -2.28 2.95 3.95
CA GLY A 89 -2.42 2.91 2.49
C GLY A 89 -1.78 4.15 1.88
N GLU A 90 -1.62 4.15 0.55
CA GLU A 90 -1.25 5.36 -0.19
C GLU A 90 -2.31 6.46 0.05
N GLU A 91 -1.91 7.73 0.07
CA GLU A 91 -2.77 8.85 0.45
C GLU A 91 -4.03 8.93 -0.41
N ASP A 92 -3.86 8.92 -1.72
CA ASP A 92 -4.96 8.92 -2.70
C ASP A 92 -5.88 7.70 -2.50
N ALA A 93 -5.31 6.51 -2.32
CA ALA A 93 -6.08 5.29 -2.10
C ALA A 93 -6.92 5.32 -0.81
N LYS A 94 -6.41 5.94 0.26
CA LYS A 94 -7.17 6.12 1.51
C LYS A 94 -8.33 7.10 1.31
N ASN A 95 -8.06 8.24 0.65
CA ASN A 95 -9.06 9.28 0.40
C ASN A 95 -10.18 8.78 -0.52
N GLU A 96 -9.83 8.16 -1.65
CA GLU A 96 -10.80 7.54 -2.56
C GLU A 96 -11.64 6.47 -1.86
N PHE A 97 -11.02 5.65 -1.01
CA PHE A 97 -11.75 4.63 -0.25
C PHE A 97 -12.70 5.25 0.78
N ALA A 98 -12.31 6.35 1.43
CA ALA A 98 -13.16 7.07 2.38
C ALA A 98 -14.42 7.61 1.69
N GLU A 99 -14.25 8.28 0.55
CA GLU A 99 -15.36 8.78 -0.26
C GLU A 99 -16.31 7.66 -0.67
N GLU A 100 -15.76 6.52 -1.12
CA GLU A 100 -16.57 5.38 -1.55
C GLU A 100 -17.33 4.70 -0.40
N VAL A 101 -16.75 4.66 0.80
CA VAL A 101 -17.43 4.16 2.01
C VAL A 101 -18.56 5.10 2.42
N GLU A 102 -18.33 6.42 2.39
CA GLU A 102 -19.35 7.42 2.69
C GLU A 102 -20.51 7.37 1.68
N GLU A 103 -20.20 7.32 0.38
CA GLU A 103 -21.20 7.26 -0.69
C GLU A 103 -22.04 5.98 -0.63
N LYS A 104 -21.40 4.81 -0.47
CA LYS A 104 -22.08 3.52 -0.58
C LYS A 104 -22.70 3.02 0.71
N LEU A 105 -22.10 3.33 1.86
CA LEU A 105 -22.51 2.79 3.16
C LEU A 105 -23.03 3.86 4.12
N GLY A 106 -22.84 5.16 3.83
CA GLY A 106 -23.26 6.25 4.71
C GLY A 106 -22.53 6.26 6.06
N LEU A 107 -21.35 5.61 6.13
CA LEU A 107 -20.51 5.58 7.32
C LEU A 107 -19.57 6.78 7.30
N GLU A 108 -19.51 7.52 8.40
CA GLU A 108 -18.59 8.64 8.55
C GLU A 108 -17.15 8.13 8.58
N CYS A 109 -16.31 8.65 7.69
CA CYS A 109 -14.91 8.27 7.58
C CYS A 109 -13.99 9.38 8.07
N LEU A 110 -12.82 8.98 8.55
CA LEU A 110 -11.72 9.88 8.89
C LEU A 110 -10.43 9.26 8.37
N VAL A 111 -9.65 10.02 7.59
CA VAL A 111 -8.31 9.65 7.15
C VAL A 111 -7.31 10.44 8.01
N PRO A 112 -6.66 9.82 9.01
CA PRO A 112 -5.73 10.54 9.87
C PRO A 112 -4.49 10.99 9.11
N GLU A 113 -4.05 12.20 9.43
CA GLU A 113 -2.71 12.66 9.08
C GLU A 113 -1.66 12.08 10.03
N TYR A 114 -0.41 12.11 9.58
CA TYR A 114 0.71 11.61 10.36
C TYR A 114 0.88 12.44 11.66
N ASN A 115 1.13 11.76 12.78
CA ASN A 115 1.30 12.36 14.12
C ASN A 115 0.07 13.06 14.73
N HIS A 116 -1.13 12.90 14.19
CA HIS A 116 -2.35 13.39 14.84
C HIS A 116 -2.80 12.46 15.98
N VAL A 117 -3.37 13.06 17.04
CA VAL A 117 -3.87 12.33 18.21
C VAL A 117 -5.36 12.59 18.39
N TYR A 118 -6.14 11.51 18.45
CA TYR A 118 -7.60 11.56 18.63
C TYR A 118 -8.01 10.98 19.98
N GLU A 119 -8.87 11.68 20.72
CA GLU A 119 -9.61 11.12 21.84
C GLU A 119 -10.91 10.51 21.36
N ILE A 120 -11.18 9.27 21.75
CA ILE A 120 -12.44 8.61 21.45
C ILE A 120 -13.25 8.52 22.73
N ARG A 121 -14.26 9.38 22.87
CA ARG A 121 -15.18 9.40 24.01
C ARG A 121 -16.58 9.00 23.55
N LYS A 122 -17.00 7.77 23.88
CA LYS A 122 -18.27 7.18 23.43
C LYS A 122 -18.41 7.18 21.89
N ARG A 123 -19.11 8.17 21.32
CA ARG A 123 -19.32 8.39 19.87
C ARG A 123 -18.78 9.74 19.40
N GLN A 124 -18.15 10.50 20.28
CA GLN A 124 -17.51 11.77 19.95
C GLN A 124 -16.02 11.52 19.78
N ILE A 125 -15.45 12.18 18.78
CA ILE A 125 -14.02 12.15 18.51
C ILE A 125 -13.54 13.58 18.54
N GLU A 126 -12.58 13.83 19.40
CA GLU A 126 -11.94 15.13 19.57
C GLU A 126 -10.48 14.97 19.17
N GLU A 127 -10.02 15.79 18.23
CA GLU A 127 -8.61 15.89 17.91
C GLU A 127 -7.91 16.68 19.01
N ILE A 128 -6.96 16.05 19.70
CA ILE A 128 -6.34 16.62 20.91
C ILE A 128 -5.06 17.38 20.57
N ARG A 129 -4.39 17.07 19.45
CA ARG A 129 -3.12 17.69 19.04
C ARG A 129 -2.91 17.71 17.53
N GLU A 130 -2.61 18.91 17.01
CA GLU A 130 -1.98 19.13 15.71
C GLU A 130 -0.49 18.70 15.73
N PRO A 131 0.09 18.35 14.56
CA PRO A 131 1.39 17.71 14.50
C PRO A 131 2.49 18.73 14.85
N GLN A 132 3.28 18.41 15.88
CA GLN A 132 4.54 19.14 16.11
C GLN A 132 5.55 18.66 15.08
N ILE A 133 5.71 19.43 14.00
CA ILE A 133 6.83 19.28 13.07
C ILE A 133 8.10 19.55 13.88
N THR A 134 8.92 18.52 14.10
CA THR A 134 10.31 18.67 14.57
C THR A 134 11.25 18.46 13.39
#